data_AF-A0A2W4EP49-F1
#
_entry.id   AF-A0A2W4EP49-F1
#
_cell.length_a   1.000
_cell.length_b   1.000
_cell.length_c   1.000
_cell.angle_alpha   90.00
_cell.angle_beta   90.00
_cell.angle_gamma   90.00
#
_symmetry.space_group_name_H-M   'P 1'
#
loop_
_entity.id
_entity.type
_entity.pdbx_description
1 polymer ?
#
loop_
_entity_poly.entity_id
_entity_poly.type
_entity_poly.pdbx_seq_one_letter_code
_entity_poly.pdbx_strand_id
1 'polypeptide(L)'
;MMTTSQNNLTKTDAVIVANIEKSVPALATARILLDGFQTMIRKSNISDLRPWISDTRSSLIASFGNGVSKDIDAIRNAIEQPWSSG
;
A
#
# COMPACT_ATOMS: atom_id res chain seq x y z
N MET A 1 -19.98 0.66 -7.88
CA MET A 1 -19.01 1.43 -8.69
C MET A 1 -18.78 2.76 -7.99
N MET A 2 -17.58 2.99 -7.45
CA MET A 2 -17.09 4.20 -6.77
C MET A 2 -15.71 3.83 -6.20
N THR A 3 -14.58 4.52 -6.39
CA THR A 3 -14.22 5.70 -7.17
C THR A 3 -12.81 5.49 -7.73
N THR A 4 -12.70 5.35 -9.05
CA THR A 4 -11.42 5.39 -9.77
C THR A 4 -10.92 6.83 -9.82
N SER A 5 -10.55 7.42 -8.68
CA SER A 5 -10.04 8.79 -8.59
C SER A 5 -8.54 8.84 -8.29
N GLN A 6 -7.87 7.68 -8.23
CA GLN A 6 -6.43 7.62 -7.99
C GLN A 6 -5.57 7.96 -9.23
N ASN A 7 -6.16 8.30 -10.38
CA ASN A 7 -5.42 8.46 -11.64
C ASN A 7 -5.58 9.80 -12.37
N ASN A 8 -5.90 10.89 -11.68
CA ASN A 8 -5.82 12.21 -12.32
C ASN A 8 -4.77 13.10 -11.64
N LEU A 9 -3.60 12.53 -11.29
CA LEU A 9 -2.42 13.39 -11.26
C LEU A 9 -2.28 13.96 -12.66
N THR A 10 -2.30 15.28 -12.79
CA THR A 10 -1.97 15.89 -14.07
C THR A 10 -0.54 15.47 -14.44
N LYS A 11 -0.20 15.44 -15.73
CA LYS A 11 1.17 15.09 -16.17
C LYS A 11 2.23 15.92 -15.41
N THR A 12 1.90 17.15 -15.06
CA THR A 12 2.72 18.07 -14.26
C THR A 12 2.93 17.57 -12.83
N ASP A 13 1.86 17.15 -12.14
CA ASP A 13 1.95 16.63 -10.78
C ASP A 13 2.79 15.35 -10.72
N ALA A 14 2.68 14.48 -11.73
CA ALA A 14 3.45 13.24 -11.79
C ALA A 14 4.94 13.51 -11.95
N VAL A 15 5.30 14.52 -12.76
CA VAL A 15 6.69 14.95 -12.93
C VAL A 15 7.24 15.59 -11.66
N ILE A 16 6.45 16.41 -10.96
CA ILE A 16 6.87 17.02 -9.68
C ILE A 16 7.12 15.95 -8.63
N VAL A 17 6.17 15.02 -8.45
CA VAL A 17 6.33 13.90 -7.51
C VAL A 17 7.55 13.05 -7.88
N ALA A 18 7.77 12.74 -9.16
CA ALA A 18 8.95 12.01 -9.60
C ALA A 18 10.27 12.76 -9.32
N ASN A 19 10.30 14.10 -9.44
CA ASN A 19 11.48 14.90 -9.11
C ASN A 19 11.74 14.96 -7.59
N ILE A 20 10.70 15.03 -6.76
CA ILE A 20 10.82 14.97 -5.30
C ILE A 20 11.33 13.58 -4.89
N GLU A 21 10.76 12.51 -5.45
CA GLU A 21 11.18 11.13 -5.19
C GLU A 21 12.63 10.88 -5.60
N LYS A 22 13.09 11.43 -6.75
CA LYS A 22 14.50 11.40 -7.16
C LYS A 22 15.42 12.11 -6.16
N SER A 23 14.93 13.18 -5.55
CA SER A 23 15.69 13.97 -4.57
C SER A 23 15.61 13.38 -3.15
N VAL A 24 14.63 12.52 -2.89
CA VAL A 24 14.36 11.88 -1.60
C VAL A 24 14.08 10.39 -1.80
N PRO A 25 15.13 9.54 -1.89
CA PRO A 25 14.97 8.11 -2.15
C PRO A 25 14.04 7.39 -1.16
N ALA A 26 14.00 7.83 0.10
CA ALA A 26 13.10 7.27 1.12
C ALA A 26 11.61 7.43 0.77
N LEU A 27 11.24 8.52 0.08
CA LEU A 27 9.88 8.75 -0.37
C LEU A 27 9.53 7.84 -1.55
N ALA A 28 10.47 7.63 -2.48
CA ALA A 28 10.31 6.67 -3.57
C ALA A 28 10.08 5.25 -3.03
N THR A 29 10.86 4.82 -2.02
CA THR A 29 10.67 3.54 -1.34
C THR A 29 9.29 3.44 -0.69
N ALA A 30 8.85 4.49 0.01
CA ALA A 30 7.53 4.53 0.63
C ALA A 30 6.39 4.34 -0.39
N ARG A 31 6.50 4.99 -1.56
CA ARG A 31 5.52 4.84 -2.64
C ARG A 31 5.50 3.43 -3.21
N ILE A 32 6.67 2.85 -3.50
CA ILE A 32 6.77 1.46 -4.01
C ILE A 32 6.10 0.49 -3.04
N LEU A 33 6.33 0.65 -1.73
CA LEU A 33 5.69 -0.19 -0.73
C LEU A 33 4.17 0.03 -0.67
N LEU A 34 3.69 1.26 -0.81
CA LEU A 34 2.25 1.55 -0.85
C LEU A 34 1.56 0.95 -2.08
N ASP A 35 2.18 1.06 -3.26
CA ASP A 35 1.70 0.47 -4.51
C ASP A 35 1.68 -1.06 -4.42
N GLY A 36 2.68 -1.65 -3.76
CA GLY A 36 2.74 -3.07 -3.43
C GLY A 36 1.57 -3.51 -2.55
N PHE A 37 1.28 -2.77 -1.48
CA PHE A 37 0.13 -3.03 -0.61
C PHE A 37 -1.20 -2.99 -1.37
N GLN A 38 -1.45 -1.94 -2.14
CA GLN A 38 -2.68 -1.80 -2.93
C GLN A 38 -2.85 -2.94 -3.94
N THR A 39 -1.77 -3.32 -4.61
CA THR A 39 -1.79 -4.44 -5.55
C THR A 39 -2.08 -5.76 -4.86
N MET A 40 -1.48 -5.99 -3.69
CA MET A 40 -1.73 -7.18 -2.86
C MET A 40 -3.19 -7.29 -2.43
N ILE A 41 -3.78 -6.20 -1.89
CA ILE A 41 -5.19 -6.17 -1.48
C ILE A 41 -6.11 -6.42 -2.67
N ARG A 42 -5.87 -5.75 -3.81
CA ARG A 42 -6.70 -5.93 -5.03
C ARG A 42 -6.65 -7.36 -5.58
N LYS A 43 -5.50 -8.03 -5.45
CA LYS A 43 -5.31 -9.41 -5.90
C LYS A 43 -5.68 -10.45 -4.84
N SER A 44 -6.10 -10.03 -3.65
CA SER A 44 -6.30 -10.91 -2.50
C SER A 44 -5.07 -11.80 -2.19
N ASN A 45 -3.86 -11.31 -2.46
CA ASN A 45 -2.63 -12.12 -2.35
C ASN A 45 -2.05 -12.13 -0.94
N ILE A 46 -2.66 -12.89 -0.03
CA ILE A 46 -2.28 -12.88 1.39
C ILE A 46 -0.84 -13.35 1.66
N SER A 47 -0.24 -14.16 0.77
CA SER A 47 1.12 -14.66 0.97
C SER A 47 2.17 -13.55 0.99
N ASP A 48 1.91 -12.44 0.30
CA ASP A 48 2.85 -11.32 0.19
C ASP A 48 2.79 -10.39 1.42
N LEU A 49 1.82 -10.57 2.32
CA LEU A 49 1.55 -9.65 3.42
C LEU A 49 2.68 -9.65 4.46
N ARG A 50 3.20 -10.82 4.81
CA ARG A 50 4.30 -10.94 5.78
C ARG A 50 5.63 -10.37 5.23
N PRO A 51 6.07 -10.73 4.00
CA PRO A 51 7.19 -10.06 3.35
C PRO A 51 7.03 -8.54 3.30
N TRP A 52 5.86 -8.05 2.88
CA TRP A 52 5.59 -6.61 2.79
C TRP A 52 5.71 -5.90 4.14
N ILE A 53 5.16 -6.47 5.23
CA ILE A 53 5.31 -5.92 6.59
C ILE A 53 6.79 -5.80 6.96
N SER A 54 7.60 -6.81 6.65
CA SER A 54 9.05 -6.77 6.90
C SER A 54 9.71 -5.60 6.19
N ASP A 55 9.41 -5.41 4.92
CA ASP A 55 9.98 -4.34 4.08
C ASP A 55 9.58 -2.94 4.54
N THR A 56 8.44 -2.79 5.23
CA THR A 56 8.02 -1.49 5.78
C THR A 56 8.84 -1.04 7.00
N ARG A 57 9.50 -1.94 7.73
CA ARG A 57 10.10 -1.65 9.05
C ARG A 57 11.17 -0.56 9.02
N SER A 58 11.89 -0.44 7.90
CA SER A 58 12.96 0.54 7.71
C SER A 58 12.56 1.70 6.80
N SER A 59 11.27 1.87 6.50
CA SER A 59 10.78 2.90 5.58
C SER A 59 9.93 3.97 6.29
N LEU A 60 9.58 5.03 5.56
CA LEU A 60 8.72 6.11 6.07
C LEU A 60 7.30 5.64 6.43
N ILE A 61 6.90 4.45 6.00
CA ILE A 61 5.57 3.87 6.31
C ILE A 61 5.64 2.79 7.40
N ALA A 62 6.71 2.74 8.20
CA ALA A 62 6.87 1.76 9.26
C ALA A 62 5.70 1.75 10.27
N SER A 63 5.14 2.92 10.61
CA SER A 63 3.97 3.02 11.49
C SER A 63 2.72 2.37 10.88
N PHE A 64 2.53 2.54 9.56
CA PHE A 64 1.45 1.91 8.81
C PHE A 64 1.62 0.38 8.77
N GLY A 65 2.81 -0.10 8.41
CA GLY A 65 3.13 -1.53 8.43
C GLY A 65 2.97 -2.16 9.81
N ASN A 66 3.31 -1.43 10.88
CA ASN A 66 3.06 -1.87 12.26
C ASN A 66 1.55 -1.98 12.58
N GLY A 67 0.72 -1.05 12.09
CA GLY A 67 -0.74 -1.16 12.21
C GLY A 67 -1.26 -2.41 11.50
N VAL A 68 -0.90 -2.59 10.23
CA VAL A 68 -1.24 -3.78 9.44
C VAL A 68 -0.79 -5.08 10.11
N SER A 69 0.39 -5.10 10.73
CA SER A 69 0.89 -6.27 11.45
C SER A 69 0.06 -6.62 12.69
N LYS A 70 -0.51 -5.62 13.38
CA LYS A 70 -1.38 -5.86 14.54
C LYS A 70 -2.74 -6.43 14.12
N ASP A 71 -3.21 -6.06 12.94
CA ASP A 71 -4.52 -6.44 12.41
C ASP A 71 -4.46 -7.60 11.39
N ILE A 72 -3.34 -8.35 11.36
CA ILE A 72 -3.07 -9.34 10.29
C ILE A 72 -4.16 -10.40 10.15
N ASP A 73 -4.72 -10.88 11.26
CA ASP A 73 -5.77 -11.89 11.25
C ASP A 73 -7.10 -11.30 10.76
N ALA A 74 -7.41 -10.05 11.13
CA ALA A 74 -8.60 -9.34 10.65
C ALA A 74 -8.50 -9.07 9.14
N ILE A 75 -7.33 -8.64 8.65
CA ILE A 75 -7.07 -8.40 7.23
C ILE A 75 -7.16 -9.70 6.43
N ARG A 76 -6.60 -10.80 6.97
CA ARG A 76 -6.72 -12.12 6.36
C ARG A 76 -8.19 -12.55 6.25
N ASN A 77 -8.96 -12.42 7.33
CA ASN A 77 -10.38 -12.75 7.33
C ASN A 77 -11.15 -11.89 6.32
N ALA A 78 -10.86 -10.60 6.21
CA ALA A 78 -11.50 -9.71 5.23
C ALA A 78 -11.17 -10.05 3.76
N ILE A 79 -10.04 -10.71 3.51
CA ILE A 79 -9.63 -11.18 2.18
C ILE A 79 -10.23 -12.56 1.87
N GLU A 80 -10.26 -13.46 2.85
CA GLU A 80 -10.69 -14.86 2.68
C GLU A 80 -12.21 -15.04 2.80
N GLN A 81 -12.89 -14.20 3.58
CA GLN A 81 -14.34 -14.33 3.81
C GLN A 81 -15.15 -13.37 2.92
N PRO A 82 -16.33 -13.82 2.43
CA PRO A 82 -17.28 -12.89 1.84
C PRO A 82 -17.65 -11.86 2.89
N TRP A 83 -17.58 -10.58 2.51
CA TRP A 83 -18.01 -9.49 3.37
C TRP A 83 -19.42 -9.78 3.85
N SER A 84 -19.61 -9.74 5.17
CA SER A 84 -20.93 -9.86 5.77
C SER A 84 -21.79 -8.69 5.28
N SER A 85 -22.52 -8.91 4.19
CA SER A 85 -23.68 -8.11 3.82
C SER A 85 -24.75 -8.46 4.84
N GLY A 86 -24.84 -7.67 5.90
CA GLY A 86 -25.91 -7.79 6.90
C GLY A 86 -27.29 -7.83 6.27
#